data_AF-A0A2W5CYN6-F1
#
_entry.id   AF-A0A2W5CYN6-F1
#
_cell.length_a   1.000
_cell.length_b   1.000
_cell.length_c   1.000
_cell.angle_alpha   90.00
_cell.angle_beta   90.00
_cell.angle_gamma   90.00
#
_symmetry.space_group_name_H-M   'P 1'
#
loop_
_entity.id
_entity.type
_entity.pdbx_description
1 polymer ?
#
loop_
_entity_poly.entity_id
_entity_poly.type
_entity_poly.pdbx_seq_one_letter_code
_entity_poly.pdbx_strand_id
1 'polypeptide(L)'
;MPCQNAAPVLLVCAHPETEQRLRLLLRSLDLDGEVICSPVDCSQAPLCRWFGDAGLNPDGEMHAALADTVAVLERTRHSFKSRELGELRRKLTRLLAELSETHRVG
;
A
#
# COMPACT_ATOMS: atom_id res chain seq x y z
N MET A 1 -18.19 -12.27 -30.91
CA MET A 1 -16.98 -11.42 -31.06
C MET A 1 -16.44 -11.16 -29.68
N PRO A 2 -15.20 -11.55 -29.32
CA PRO A 2 -14.67 -11.19 -28.01
C PRO A 2 -14.26 -9.72 -28.03
N CYS A 3 -14.64 -9.00 -26.99
CA CYS A 3 -14.29 -7.59 -26.78
C CYS A 3 -12.79 -7.50 -26.46
N GLN A 4 -11.95 -7.32 -27.49
CA GLN A 4 -10.49 -7.30 -27.40
C GLN A 4 -9.90 -6.02 -26.75
N ASN A 5 -10.63 -5.35 -25.87
CA ASN A 5 -10.08 -4.18 -25.17
C ASN A 5 -10.86 -3.86 -23.88
N ALA A 6 -11.08 -4.86 -23.03
CA ALA A 6 -11.54 -4.60 -21.67
C ALA A 6 -10.33 -4.16 -20.84
N ALA A 7 -10.38 -2.96 -20.28
CA ALA A 7 -9.37 -2.52 -19.32
C ALA A 7 -9.30 -3.55 -18.16
N PRO A 8 -8.10 -3.89 -17.66
CA PRO A 8 -7.95 -4.92 -16.64
C PRO A 8 -8.74 -4.54 -15.38
N VAL A 9 -9.54 -5.48 -14.88
CA VAL A 9 -10.37 -5.28 -13.69
C VAL A 9 -9.49 -5.26 -12.45
N LEU A 10 -9.59 -4.18 -11.67
CA LEU A 10 -8.81 -4.03 -10.45
C LEU A 10 -9.72 -4.13 -9.23
N LEU A 11 -9.44 -5.11 -8.37
CA LEU A 11 -10.21 -5.35 -7.15
C LEU A 11 -9.33 -5.06 -5.93
N VAL A 12 -9.78 -4.13 -5.10
CA VAL A 12 -9.17 -3.85 -3.80
C VAL A 12 -9.97 -4.56 -2.73
N CYS A 13 -9.26 -5.35 -1.92
CA CYS A 13 -9.88 -6.12 -0.86
C CYS A 13 -9.13 -5.90 0.46
N ALA A 14 -9.81 -5.40 1.47
CA ALA A 14 -9.20 -5.18 2.79
C ALA A 14 -9.03 -6.48 3.62
N HIS A 15 -9.41 -7.63 3.06
CA HIS A 15 -9.54 -8.90 3.79
C HIS A 15 -8.76 -10.01 3.07
N PRO A 16 -7.54 -10.35 3.55
CA PRO A 16 -6.66 -11.35 2.93
C PRO A 16 -7.33 -12.71 2.71
N GLU A 17 -8.24 -13.11 3.60
CA GLU A 17 -9.00 -14.35 3.49
C GLU A 17 -9.90 -14.42 2.23
N THR A 18 -10.22 -13.27 1.61
CA THR A 18 -11.07 -13.20 0.43
C THR A 18 -10.26 -13.13 -0.88
N GLU A 19 -8.96 -12.84 -0.79
CA GLU A 19 -8.05 -12.66 -1.94
C GLU A 19 -8.08 -13.83 -2.91
N GLN A 20 -7.90 -15.05 -2.38
CA GLN A 20 -7.84 -16.26 -3.18
C GLN A 20 -9.17 -16.54 -3.87
N ARG A 21 -10.29 -16.25 -3.19
CA ARG A 21 -11.64 -16.43 -3.75
C ARG A 21 -11.91 -15.44 -4.88
N LEU A 22 -11.49 -14.19 -4.73
CA LEU A 22 -11.59 -13.16 -5.76
C LEU A 22 -10.75 -13.51 -6.99
N ARG A 23 -9.51 -13.98 -6.80
CA ARG A 23 -8.65 -14.43 -7.92
C ARG A 23 -9.25 -15.61 -8.67
N LEU A 24 -9.83 -16.58 -7.97
CA LEU A 24 -10.51 -17.71 -8.59
C LEU A 24 -11.73 -17.27 -9.39
N LEU A 25 -12.50 -16.30 -8.88
CA LEU A 25 -13.66 -15.76 -9.57
C LEU A 25 -13.26 -15.01 -10.86
N LEU A 26 -12.24 -14.16 -10.81
CA LEU A 26 -11.71 -13.46 -11.99
C LEU A 26 -11.30 -14.45 -13.08
N ARG A 27 -10.55 -15.50 -12.72
CA ARG A 27 -10.18 -16.59 -13.65
C ARG A 27 -11.39 -17.32 -14.21
N SER A 28 -12.40 -17.60 -13.38
CA SER A 28 -13.60 -18.33 -13.82
C SER A 28 -14.48 -17.52 -14.78
N LEU A 29 -14.40 -16.19 -14.69
CA LEU A 29 -15.13 -15.26 -15.55
C LEU A 29 -14.33 -14.84 -16.78
N ASP A 30 -13.13 -15.38 -16.98
CA ASP A 30 -12.19 -15.00 -18.04
C ASP A 30 -11.91 -13.48 -18.07
N LEU A 31 -11.86 -12.88 -16.88
CA LEU A 31 -11.55 -11.47 -16.71
C LEU A 31 -10.06 -11.31 -16.41
N ASP A 32 -9.37 -10.57 -17.28
CA ASP A 32 -8.04 -10.07 -16.99
C ASP A 32 -8.16 -9.07 -15.83
N GLY A 33 -7.61 -9.44 -14.67
CA GLY A 33 -7.74 -8.63 -13.47
C GLY A 33 -6.75 -8.98 -12.37
N GLU A 34 -6.53 -8.00 -11.49
CA GLU A 34 -5.60 -8.08 -10.37
C GLU A 34 -6.35 -7.84 -9.06
N VAL A 35 -6.00 -8.63 -8.04
CA VAL A 35 -6.54 -8.48 -6.68
C VAL A 35 -5.41 -7.99 -5.79
N ILE A 36 -5.61 -6.81 -5.20
CA ILE A 36 -4.68 -6.17 -4.28
C ILE A 36 -5.28 -6.23 -2.88
N CYS A 37 -4.58 -6.89 -1.97
CA CYS A 37 -5.02 -7.05 -0.58
C CYS A 37 -4.17 -6.26 0.42
N SER A 38 -2.98 -5.86 0.00
CA SER A 38 -2.05 -5.05 0.75
C SER A 38 -1.46 -3.97 -0.15
N PRO A 39 -1.14 -2.78 0.37
CA PRO A 39 -0.42 -1.74 -0.38
C PRO A 39 0.90 -2.24 -1.01
N VAL A 40 1.52 -3.27 -0.42
CA VAL A 40 2.73 -3.92 -0.94
C VAL A 40 2.48 -4.98 -2.02
N ASP A 41 1.24 -5.44 -2.17
CA ASP A 41 0.87 -6.39 -3.24
C ASP A 41 0.82 -5.71 -4.61
N CYS A 42 0.88 -4.38 -4.64
CA CYS A 42 1.20 -3.63 -5.83
C CYS A 42 2.66 -3.93 -6.19
N SER A 43 2.88 -4.89 -7.09
CA SER A 43 4.19 -5.41 -7.55
C SER A 43 5.16 -4.37 -8.16
N GLN A 44 4.87 -3.08 -8.02
CA GLN A 44 5.58 -1.92 -8.56
C GLN A 44 5.68 -0.73 -7.57
N ALA A 45 5.45 -0.88 -6.26
CA ALA A 45 5.45 0.28 -5.35
C ALA A 45 6.82 0.99 -5.33
N PRO A 46 6.89 2.23 -5.87
CA PRO A 46 6.86 3.42 -5.01
C PRO A 46 5.82 4.49 -5.41
N LEU A 47 5.14 4.33 -6.55
CA LEU A 47 4.08 5.23 -7.04
C LEU A 47 3.05 4.34 -7.75
N CYS A 48 2.32 3.55 -6.96
CA CYS A 48 1.46 2.49 -7.47
C CYS A 48 0.64 3.00 -8.67
N ARG A 49 0.61 2.24 -9.78
CA ARG A 49 -0.03 2.63 -11.06
C ARG A 49 -1.47 3.13 -10.90
N TRP A 50 -2.07 2.82 -9.75
CA TRP A 50 -3.35 3.31 -9.25
C TRP A 50 -3.56 4.82 -9.33
N PHE A 51 -2.47 5.58 -9.17
CA PHE A 51 -2.46 7.02 -9.30
C PHE A 51 -2.37 7.49 -10.77
N GLY A 52 -2.00 6.59 -11.69
CA GLY A 52 -1.74 6.96 -13.09
C GLY A 52 -0.67 8.06 -13.16
N ASP A 53 -0.90 9.08 -13.97
CA ASP A 53 -0.06 10.30 -14.01
C ASP A 53 -0.37 11.28 -12.87
N ALA A 54 -1.48 11.08 -12.15
CA ALA A 54 -1.86 11.93 -11.03
C ALA A 54 -1.09 11.47 -9.80
N GLY A 55 0.06 12.09 -9.53
CA GLY A 55 0.88 11.80 -8.35
C GLY A 55 0.10 11.87 -7.03
N LEU A 56 0.76 11.45 -5.95
CA LEU A 56 0.20 11.58 -4.61
C LEU A 56 -0.15 13.05 -4.34
N ASN A 57 -1.26 13.29 -3.66
CA ASN A 57 -1.50 14.60 -3.08
C ASN A 57 -0.45 14.86 -1.97
N PRO A 58 -0.25 16.12 -1.53
CA PRO A 58 0.77 16.45 -0.53
C PRO A 58 0.69 15.61 0.74
N ASP A 59 -0.53 15.27 1.18
CA ASP A 59 -0.74 14.41 2.35
C ASP A 59 -0.26 12.98 2.11
N GLY A 60 -0.52 12.42 0.92
CA GLY A 60 -0.04 11.11 0.50
C GLY A 60 1.48 11.05 0.36
N GLU A 61 2.11 12.11 -0.18
CA GLU A 61 3.57 12.23 -0.24
C GLU A 61 4.20 12.24 1.16
N MET A 62 3.61 13.01 2.08
CA MET A 62 4.04 13.08 3.47
C MET A 62 3.90 11.72 4.17
N HIS A 63 2.78 11.03 3.97
CA HIS A 63 2.56 9.69 4.49
C HIS A 63 3.60 8.68 4.00
N ALA A 64 3.86 8.69 2.69
CA ALA A 64 4.84 7.81 2.07
C ALA A 64 6.25 8.07 2.63
N ALA A 65 6.67 9.33 2.71
CA ALA A 65 7.97 9.72 3.25
C ALA A 65 8.15 9.31 4.72
N LEU A 66 7.10 9.44 5.54
CA LEU A 66 7.11 9.02 6.94
C LEU A 66 7.19 7.50 7.08
N ALA A 67 6.43 6.75 6.27
CA ALA A 67 6.47 5.29 6.24
C ALA A 67 7.87 4.77 5.86
N ASP A 68 8.47 5.36 4.83
CA ASP A 68 9.83 5.01 4.40
C ASP A 68 10.87 5.31 5.47
N THR A 69 10.75 6.46 6.14
CA THR A 69 11.65 6.84 7.24
C THR A 69 11.59 5.81 8.37
N VAL A 70 10.39 5.39 8.78
CA VAL A 70 10.20 4.34 9.80
C VAL A 70 10.82 3.03 9.33
N ALA A 71 10.60 2.64 8.07
CA ALA A 71 11.16 1.40 7.51
C ALA A 71 12.69 1.39 7.49
N VAL A 72 13.33 2.54 7.18
CA VAL A 72 14.79 2.69 7.26
C VAL A 72 15.27 2.56 8.70
N LEU A 73 14.61 3.22 9.66
CA LEU A 73 14.94 3.11 11.09
C LEU A 73 14.80 1.67 11.61
N GLU A 74 13.80 0.93 11.12
CA GLU A 74 13.63 -0.49 11.45
C GLU A 74 14.74 -1.37 10.87
N ARG A 75 15.05 -1.20 9.56
CA ARG A 75 16.12 -1.97 8.91
C ARG A 75 17.49 -1.72 9.55
N THR A 76 17.72 -0.50 10.02
CA THR A 76 18.98 -0.07 10.63
C THR A 76 19.01 -0.20 12.16
N ARG A 77 17.98 -0.79 12.78
CA ARG A 77 17.85 -0.91 14.24
C ARG A 77 19.02 -1.60 14.94
N HIS A 78 19.68 -2.51 14.22
CA HIS A 78 20.82 -3.27 14.74
C HIS A 78 22.15 -2.50 14.59
N SER A 79 22.19 -1.52 13.69
CA SER A 79 23.34 -0.65 13.44
C SER A 79 23.42 0.50 14.44
N PHE A 80 22.28 0.89 15.02
CA PHE A 80 22.18 2.02 15.94
C PHE A 80 21.77 1.57 17.34
N LYS A 81 22.70 1.60 18.30
CA LYS A 81 22.42 1.39 19.74
C LYS A 81 21.86 2.64 20.44
N SER A 82 21.43 3.65 19.68
CA SER A 82 20.95 4.92 20.23
C SER A 82 19.52 4.79 20.75
N ARG A 83 19.35 5.06 22.05
CA ARG A 83 18.03 5.13 22.70
C ARG A 83 17.13 6.18 22.03
N GLU A 84 17.71 7.31 21.62
CA GLU A 84 17.00 8.42 20.95
C GLU A 84 16.42 8.01 19.61
N LEU A 85 17.18 7.24 18.80
CA LEU A 85 16.67 6.72 17.52
C LEU A 85 15.55 5.69 17.72
N GLY A 86 15.64 4.87 18.78
CA GLY A 86 14.57 3.96 19.16
C GLY A 86 13.29 4.69 19.60
N GLU A 87 13.42 5.79 20.34
CA GLU A 87 12.31 6.67 20.74
C GLU A 87 11.69 7.37 19.53
N LEU A 88 12.52 7.90 18.63
CA LEU A 88 12.07 8.55 17.40
C LEU A 88 11.28 7.59 16.51
N ARG A 89 11.78 6.36 16.30
CA ARG A 89 11.08 5.31 15.56
C ARG A 89 9.68 5.05 16.12
N ARG A 90 9.57 4.88 17.45
CA ARG A 90 8.28 4.67 18.13
C ARG A 90 7.33 5.85 17.92
N LYS A 91 7.83 7.08 18.08
CA LYS A 91 7.03 8.29 17.88
C LYS A 91 6.51 8.41 16.45
N LEU A 92 7.38 8.22 15.46
CA LEU A 92 7.02 8.27 14.04
C LEU A 92 6.01 7.18 13.66
N THR A 93 6.21 5.95 14.16
CA THR A 93 5.28 4.83 13.93
C THR A 93 3.88 5.16 14.46
N ARG A 94 3.79 5.77 15.65
CA ARG A 94 2.50 6.15 16.24
C ARG A 94 1.81 7.26 15.42
N LEU A 95 2.55 8.31 15.06
CA LEU A 95 2.00 9.40 14.25
C LEU A 95 1.52 8.92 12.88
N LEU A 96 2.24 7.99 12.26
CA LEU A 96 1.84 7.39 10.99
C LEU A 96 0.52 6.62 11.10
N ALA A 97 0.31 5.90 12.22
CA ALA A 97 -0.94 5.21 12.50
C ALA A 97 -2.10 6.21 12.68
N GLU A 98 -1.89 7.25 13.50
CA GLU A 98 -2.89 8.31 13.75
C GLU A 98 -3.28 9.05 12.45
N LEU A 99 -2.31 9.37 11.59
CA LEU A 99 -2.56 9.99 10.29
C LEU A 99 -3.37 9.06 9.37
N SER A 100 -3.08 7.76 9.38
CA SER A 100 -3.79 6.77 8.56
C SER A 100 -5.24 6.58 8.99
N GLU A 101 -5.52 6.69 10.29
CA GLU A 101 -6.88 6.64 10.83
C GLU A 101 -7.66 7.93 10.52
N THR A 102 -6.99 9.08 10.59
CA THR A 102 -7.61 10.39 10.29
C THR A 102 -8.05 10.49 8.81
N HIS A 103 -7.27 9.93 7.88
CA HIS A 103 -7.59 9.96 6.44
C HIS A 103 -8.65 8.93 5.99
N ARG A 104 -9.09 8.00 6.86
CA ARG A 104 -10.19 7.06 6.55
C ARG A 104 -11.58 7.67 6.71
N VAL A 105 -11.68 8.91 7.19
CA VAL A 105 -12.96 9.60 7.50
C VAL A 105 -13.24 10.76 6.51
N GLY A 106 -12.40 10.94 5.48
CA GLY A 106 -12.54 11.97 4.45
C GLY A 106 -13.11 11.45 3.14
#